data_AF-A0A1H1L701-F1
#
_entry.id   AF-A0A1H1L701-F1
#
_cell.length_a   1.000
_cell.length_b   1.000
_cell.length_c   1.000
_cell.angle_alpha   90.00
_cell.angle_beta   90.00
_cell.angle_gamma   90.00
#
_symmetry.space_group_name_H-M   'P 1'
#
loop_
_entity.id
_entity.type
_entity.pdbx_description
1 polymer ?
#
loop_
_entity_poly.entity_id
_entity_poly.type
_entity_poly.pdbx_seq_one_letter_code
_entity_poly.pdbx_strand_id
1 'polypeptide(L)'
;MEIFKVAIIVLSMFLVGQVSAQDDAKKEKTAKNKFKKINTDNNDFLSETEFEAFYKDKTNKKGKAINSQFIFFGLDQDGDKKITLDEMLKGIDKELAKSKMKAFRKANKN
;
A
#
# COMPACT_ATOMS: atom_id res chain seq x y z
N MET A 1 27.75 -42.12 22.27
CA MET A 1 26.61 -41.18 22.27
C MET A 1 26.67 -40.25 21.05
N GLU A 2 26.79 -40.82 19.85
CA GLU A 2 27.06 -40.05 18.62
C GLU A 2 25.75 -39.70 17.87
N ILE A 3 24.71 -40.51 18.09
CA ILE A 3 23.43 -40.45 17.36
C ILE A 3 22.56 -39.26 17.81
N PHE A 4 22.73 -38.80 19.06
CA PHE A 4 21.98 -37.67 19.61
C PHE A 4 22.40 -36.32 19.02
N LYS A 5 23.66 -36.18 18.57
CA LYS A 5 24.15 -34.93 17.99
C LYS A 5 23.64 -34.71 16.56
N VAL A 6 23.47 -35.77 15.79
CA VAL A 6 22.96 -35.70 14.41
C VAL A 6 21.48 -35.34 14.38
N ALA A 7 20.69 -35.85 15.33
CA ALA A 7 19.26 -35.52 15.44
C ALA A 7 19.00 -34.03 15.72
N ILE A 8 19.86 -33.38 16.50
CA ILE A 8 19.73 -31.94 16.83
C ILE A 8 20.07 -31.05 15.62
N ILE A 9 21.01 -31.48 14.77
CA ILE A 9 21.41 -30.72 13.57
C ILE A 9 20.34 -30.76 12.48
N VAL A 10 19.59 -31.86 12.36
CA VAL A 10 18.50 -31.95 11.36
C VAL A 10 17.27 -31.13 11.80
N LEU A 11 17.01 -31.02 13.10
CA LEU A 11 15.87 -30.25 13.62
C LEU A 11 16.07 -28.72 13.48
N SER A 12 17.30 -28.22 13.50
CA SER A 12 17.58 -26.78 13.33
C SER A 12 17.46 -26.30 11.88
N MET A 13 17.59 -27.19 10.89
CA MET A 13 17.44 -26.84 9.47
C MET A 13 15.98 -26.68 9.02
N PHE A 14 14.99 -27.16 9.78
CA PHE A 14 13.58 -27.12 9.38
C PHE A 14 12.85 -25.82 9.76
N LEU A 15 13.42 -24.98 10.62
CA LEU A 15 12.76 -23.76 11.13
C LEU A 15 13.01 -22.50 10.29
N VAL A 16 13.88 -22.55 9.27
CA VAL A 16 14.24 -21.36 8.47
C VAL A 16 13.24 -21.06 7.34
N GLY A 17 12.31 -21.98 7.03
CA GLY A 17 11.40 -21.85 5.87
C GLY A 17 10.09 -21.06 6.09
N GLN A 18 9.75 -20.65 7.31
CA GLN A 18 8.40 -20.12 7.64
C GLN A 18 8.34 -18.59 7.86
N VAL A 19 9.46 -17.87 7.78
CA VAL A 19 9.50 -16.42 8.09
C VAL A 19 8.86 -15.55 7.00
N SER A 20 8.87 -15.96 5.73
CA SER A 20 8.41 -15.12 4.61
C SER A 20 6.88 -14.94 4.52
N ALA A 21 6.07 -15.93 4.93
CA ALA A 21 4.60 -15.84 4.80
C ALA A 21 3.94 -14.88 5.82
N GLN A 22 4.58 -14.64 6.97
CA GLN A 22 4.02 -13.77 8.01
C GLN A 22 4.09 -12.28 7.65
N ASP A 23 5.12 -11.87 6.91
CA ASP A 23 5.31 -10.47 6.53
C ASP A 23 4.29 -10.02 5.47
N ASP A 24 3.99 -10.88 4.49
CA ASP A 24 2.99 -10.60 3.47
C ASP A 24 1.57 -10.51 4.05
N ALA A 25 1.20 -11.45 4.93
CA ALA A 25 -0.09 -11.43 5.61
C ALA A 25 -0.29 -10.17 6.46
N LYS A 26 0.78 -9.66 7.08
CA LYS A 26 0.74 -8.43 7.88
C LYS A 26 0.60 -7.19 7.00
N LYS A 27 1.30 -7.15 5.86
CA LYS A 27 1.18 -6.07 4.87
C LYS A 27 -0.25 -6.02 4.31
N GLU A 28 -0.81 -7.18 3.97
CA GLU A 28 -2.16 -7.31 3.45
C GLU A 28 -3.21 -6.82 4.46
N LYS A 29 -3.14 -7.31 5.70
CA LYS A 29 -4.05 -6.88 6.76
C LYS A 29 -3.98 -5.37 7.00
N THR A 30 -2.80 -4.79 6.94
CA THR A 30 -2.60 -3.35 7.12
C THR A 30 -3.20 -2.54 5.97
N ALA A 31 -2.96 -2.96 4.72
CA ALA A 31 -3.55 -2.33 3.54
C ALA A 31 -5.08 -2.44 3.58
N LYS A 32 -5.63 -3.62 3.87
CA LYS A 32 -7.08 -3.86 3.96
C LYS A 32 -7.74 -3.02 5.06
N ASN A 33 -7.11 -2.90 6.22
CA ASN A 33 -7.62 -2.04 7.30
C ASN A 33 -7.62 -0.56 6.90
N LYS A 34 -6.59 -0.09 6.20
CA LYS A 34 -6.55 1.28 5.68
C LYS A 34 -7.59 1.49 4.59
N PHE A 35 -7.71 0.55 3.66
CA PHE A 35 -8.69 0.55 2.59
C PHE A 35 -10.09 0.71 3.18
N LYS A 36 -10.49 -0.18 4.09
CA LYS A 36 -11.79 -0.11 4.80
C LYS A 36 -12.01 1.19 5.58
N LYS A 37 -10.95 1.87 5.99
CA LYS A 37 -11.06 3.14 6.73
C LYS A 37 -11.32 4.33 5.81
N ILE A 38 -10.85 4.25 4.57
CA ILE A 38 -11.04 5.29 3.56
C ILE A 38 -12.33 5.02 2.78
N ASN A 39 -12.61 3.75 2.51
CA ASN A 39 -13.79 3.28 1.81
C ASN A 39 -15.02 3.48 2.70
N THR A 40 -15.76 4.54 2.43
CA THR A 40 -16.96 4.89 3.20
C THR A 40 -18.21 4.27 2.61
N ASP A 41 -18.23 4.05 1.29
CA ASP A 41 -19.35 3.46 0.57
C ASP A 41 -19.33 1.92 0.54
N ASN A 42 -18.27 1.30 1.07
CA ASN A 42 -17.98 -0.14 1.12
C ASN A 42 -17.99 -0.84 -0.25
N ASN A 43 -17.59 -0.14 -1.31
CA ASN A 43 -17.41 -0.72 -2.64
C ASN A 43 -16.09 -1.53 -2.76
N ASP A 44 -15.75 -1.98 -3.96
CA ASP A 44 -14.49 -2.69 -4.23
C ASP A 44 -13.28 -1.76 -4.52
N PHE A 45 -13.47 -0.43 -4.48
CA PHE A 45 -12.45 0.55 -4.91
C PHE A 45 -12.53 1.92 -4.23
N LEU A 46 -11.41 2.53 -3.86
CA LEU A 46 -11.45 3.91 -3.35
C LEU A 46 -11.60 4.90 -4.50
N SER A 47 -12.65 5.71 -4.45
CA SER A 47 -12.83 6.83 -5.35
C SER A 47 -11.91 8.01 -4.99
N GLU A 48 -11.64 8.89 -5.95
CA GLU A 48 -10.84 10.11 -5.71
C GLU A 48 -11.45 10.97 -4.60
N THR A 49 -12.78 11.08 -4.54
CA THR A 49 -13.50 11.88 -3.54
C THR A 49 -13.35 11.32 -2.13
N GLU A 50 -13.48 10.00 -1.94
CA GLU A 50 -13.28 9.37 -0.64
C GLU A 50 -11.84 9.48 -0.18
N PHE A 51 -10.91 9.31 -1.10
CA PHE A 51 -9.49 9.44 -0.83
C PHE A 51 -9.14 10.88 -0.44
N GLU A 52 -9.61 11.87 -1.17
CA GLU A 52 -9.42 13.28 -0.85
C GLU A 52 -10.04 13.64 0.50
N ALA A 53 -11.29 13.23 0.75
CA ALA A 53 -11.97 13.48 2.00
C ALA A 53 -11.20 12.91 3.20
N PHE A 54 -10.64 11.70 3.08
CA PHE A 54 -9.85 11.10 4.15
C PHE A 54 -8.56 11.87 4.45
N TYR A 55 -7.90 12.42 3.43
CA TYR A 55 -6.62 13.11 3.58
C TYR A 55 -6.73 14.63 3.77
N LYS A 56 -7.90 15.23 3.54
CA LYS A 56 -8.16 16.67 3.63
C LYS A 56 -7.71 17.27 4.96
N ASP A 57 -8.04 16.61 6.06
CA ASP A 57 -7.70 17.09 7.41
C ASP A 57 -6.43 16.42 7.98
N LYS A 58 -5.70 15.69 7.14
CA LYS A 58 -4.49 14.96 7.57
C LYS A 58 -3.24 15.72 7.19
N THR A 59 -2.40 15.90 8.20
CA THR A 59 -1.06 16.46 8.05
C THR A 59 0.00 15.38 8.22
N ASN A 60 1.14 15.60 7.58
CA ASN A 60 2.31 14.74 7.78
C ASN A 60 2.99 15.05 9.12
N LYS A 61 4.04 14.29 9.47
CA LYS A 61 4.83 14.49 10.70
C LYS A 61 5.45 15.89 10.83
N LYS A 62 5.48 16.68 9.75
CA LYS A 62 6.00 18.06 9.70
C LYS A 62 4.87 19.10 9.74
N GLY A 63 3.63 18.70 10.02
CA GLY A 63 2.46 19.58 10.06
C GLY A 63 2.00 20.09 8.69
N LYS A 64 2.56 19.59 7.58
CA LYS A 64 2.14 20.01 6.23
C LYS A 64 0.99 19.14 5.75
N ALA A 65 0.04 19.74 5.03
CA ALA A 65 -1.04 19.02 4.37
C ALA A 65 -0.49 17.89 3.49
N ILE A 66 -1.12 16.72 3.57
CA ILE A 66 -0.76 15.59 2.72
C ILE A 66 -1.32 15.87 1.32
N ASN A 67 -0.46 15.75 0.31
CA ASN A 67 -0.92 15.84 -1.08
C ASN A 67 -1.61 14.52 -1.47
N SER A 68 -2.92 14.46 -1.20
CA SER A 68 -3.78 13.32 -1.50
C SER A 68 -3.73 12.93 -2.97
N GLN A 69 -3.81 13.90 -3.89
CA GLN A 69 -3.73 13.71 -5.33
C GLN A 69 -2.43 13.03 -5.77
N PHE A 70 -1.29 13.43 -5.21
CA PHE A 70 0.00 12.81 -5.51
C PHE A 70 0.03 11.34 -5.07
N ILE A 71 -0.51 11.03 -3.89
CA ILE A 71 -0.60 9.66 -3.40
C ILE A 71 -1.56 8.86 -4.28
N PHE A 72 -2.70 9.46 -4.62
CA PHE A 72 -3.73 8.84 -5.43
C PHE A 72 -3.17 8.40 -6.79
N PHE A 73 -2.54 9.32 -7.52
CA PHE A 73 -1.93 9.03 -8.81
C PHE A 73 -0.76 8.04 -8.76
N GLY A 74 -0.13 7.85 -7.60
CA GLY A 74 0.90 6.84 -7.45
C GLY A 74 0.36 5.46 -7.10
N LEU A 75 -0.86 5.39 -6.57
CA LEU A 75 -1.54 4.13 -6.25
C LEU A 75 -2.36 3.63 -7.44
N ASP A 76 -3.08 4.52 -8.11
CA ASP A 76 -3.79 4.26 -9.36
C ASP A 76 -2.75 3.91 -10.45
N GLN A 77 -2.49 2.63 -10.64
CA GLN A 77 -1.47 2.14 -11.57
C GLN A 77 -2.04 1.93 -12.96
N ASP A 78 -3.30 1.53 -13.05
CA ASP A 78 -3.97 1.25 -14.32
C ASP A 78 -4.60 2.49 -14.98
N GLY A 79 -4.74 3.60 -14.25
CA GLY A 79 -5.27 4.86 -14.78
C GLY A 79 -6.79 4.93 -14.82
N ASP A 80 -7.49 4.04 -14.13
CA ASP A 80 -8.96 4.02 -14.10
C ASP A 80 -9.57 5.04 -13.12
N LYS A 81 -8.73 5.79 -12.40
CA LYS A 81 -9.09 6.75 -11.35
C LYS A 81 -9.82 6.10 -10.18
N LYS A 82 -9.45 4.86 -9.88
CA LYS A 82 -9.88 4.14 -8.70
C LYS A 82 -8.63 3.55 -8.06
N ILE A 83 -8.72 3.23 -6.77
CA ILE A 83 -7.65 2.51 -6.10
C ILE A 83 -8.24 1.23 -5.55
N THR A 84 -7.78 0.12 -6.10
CA THR A 84 -8.13 -1.21 -5.63
C THR A 84 -7.25 -1.64 -4.46
N LEU A 85 -7.67 -2.69 -3.75
CA LEU A 85 -6.86 -3.26 -2.67
C LEU A 85 -5.50 -3.76 -3.19
N ASP A 86 -5.47 -4.37 -4.38
CA ASP A 86 -4.26 -4.89 -5.00
C ASP A 86 -3.23 -3.78 -5.27
N GLU A 87 -3.70 -2.65 -5.79
CA GLU A 87 -2.86 -1.45 -5.98
C GLU A 87 -2.33 -0.88 -4.67
N MET A 88 -3.14 -0.89 -3.59
CA MET A 88 -2.65 -0.54 -2.26
C MET A 88 -1.55 -1.48 -1.75
N LEU A 89 -1.59 -2.77 -2.12
CA LEU A 89 -0.56 -3.75 -1.75
C LEU A 89 0.73 -3.55 -2.54
N LYS A 90 0.62 -3.24 -3.83
CA LYS A 90 1.77 -2.90 -4.68
C LYS A 90 2.47 -1.64 -4.18
N GLY A 91 1.69 -0.68 -3.68
CA GLY A 91 2.20 0.53 -3.05
C GLY A 91 2.40 1.68 -4.05
N ILE A 92 2.86 2.82 -3.53
CA ILE A 92 2.88 4.07 -4.28
C ILE A 92 4.06 4.08 -5.26
N ASP A 93 3.76 4.12 -6.56
CA ASP A 93 4.73 4.45 -7.60
C ASP A 93 4.94 5.97 -7.69
N LYS A 94 6.10 6.42 -7.22
CA LYS A 94 6.45 7.85 -7.19
C LYS A 94 6.69 8.42 -8.59
N GLU A 95 7.13 7.62 -9.55
CA GLU A 95 7.39 8.08 -10.92
C GLU A 95 6.08 8.27 -11.66
N LEU A 96 5.18 7.29 -11.53
CA LEU A 96 3.83 7.37 -12.06
C LEU A 96 3.08 8.57 -11.47
N ALA A 97 3.13 8.74 -10.16
CA ALA A 97 2.54 9.89 -9.46
C ALA A 97 3.03 11.22 -10.04
N LYS A 98 4.35 11.38 -10.22
CA LYS A 98 4.93 12.61 -10.78
C LYS A 98 4.48 12.84 -12.22
N SER A 99 4.47 11.79 -13.05
CA SER A 99 4.09 11.86 -14.46
C SER A 99 2.62 12.28 -14.60
N LYS A 100 1.71 11.56 -13.94
CA LYS A 100 0.28 11.87 -13.91
C LYS A 100 0.02 13.27 -13.34
N MET A 101 0.68 13.65 -12.25
CA MET A 101 0.53 15.00 -11.67
C MET A 101 1.00 16.10 -12.62
N LYS A 102 2.08 15.87 -13.39
CA LYS A 102 2.56 16.83 -14.40
C LYS A 102 1.57 16.95 -15.55
N ALA A 103 1.03 15.83 -16.04
CA ALA A 103 0.01 15.82 -17.07
C ALA A 103 -1.27 16.54 -16.62
N PHE A 104 -1.75 16.24 -15.40
CA PHE A 104 -2.89 16.90 -14.78
C PHE A 104 -2.68 18.42 -14.66
N ARG A 105 -1.54 18.85 -14.11
CA ARG A 105 -1.20 20.29 -14.01
C ARG A 105 -1.11 20.98 -15.36
N LYS A 106 -0.63 20.29 -16.40
CA LYS A 106 -0.56 20.84 -17.75
C LYS A 106 -1.96 20.99 -18.36
N ALA A 107 -2.82 20.00 -18.17
CA ALA A 107 -4.20 20.03 -18.65
C ALA A 107 -5.03 21.16 -18.00
N ASN A 108 -4.80 21.42 -16.70
CA ASN A 108 -5.56 22.41 -15.92
C ASN A 108 -5.00 23.84 -16.02
N LYS A 109 -3.99 24.08 -16.86
CA LYS A 109 -3.36 25.41 -17.07
C LYS A 109 -3.79 26.09 -18.38
N ASN A 110 -4.63 25.42 -19.16
CA ASN A 110 -5.33 25.98 -20.33
C ASN A 110 -6.70 26.48 -19.92
#